data_AF-A0A3B8LZU7-F1
#
_entry.id   AF-A0A3B8LZU7-F1
#
_cell.length_a   1.000
_cell.length_b   1.000
_cell.length_c   1.000
_cell.angle_alpha   90.00
_cell.angle_beta   90.00
_cell.angle_gamma   90.00
#
_symmetry.space_group_name_H-M   'P 1'
#
loop_
_entity.id
_entity.type
_entity.pdbx_description
1 polymer ?
#
loop_
_entity_poly.entity_id
_entity_poly.type
_entity_poly.pdbx_seq_one_letter_code
_entity_poly.pdbx_strand_id
1 'polypeptide(L)'
;MKHQLPIIFALGTALCWGLYGPTLQHARAPGSPPSPPPEGWSPFKPYVGIGLAYLVLAIIGGLIMMKIKGDTFSFSGKQSPALTWGFAAGLLGALGALCLTSAMSTFVGKPIPELVMPIVFGGAVTIVGVHAAISHGEMKPMMGLGILLTGVGIVMVASNTPHGPAHKAPPSEASAAEQPAGTTGESESGDAD
;
A
#
# COMPACT_ATOMS: atom_id res chain seq x y z
N MET A 1 -6.17 34.52 -7.73
CA MET A 1 -5.19 33.56 -8.30
C MET A 1 -4.08 33.12 -7.31
N LYS A 2 -4.23 33.28 -5.97
CA LYS A 2 -3.12 33.03 -5.02
C LYS A 2 -2.85 31.55 -4.69
N HIS A 3 -3.75 30.62 -5.05
CA HIS A 3 -3.62 29.19 -4.73
C HIS A 3 -3.59 28.25 -5.94
N GLN A 4 -3.61 28.78 -7.17
CA GLN A 4 -3.66 27.93 -8.37
C GLN A 4 -2.42 27.04 -8.49
N LEU A 5 -1.23 27.58 -8.20
CA LEU A 5 0.01 26.82 -8.30
C LEU A 5 0.09 25.64 -7.30
N PRO A 6 -0.19 25.84 -5.98
CA PRO A 6 -0.32 24.71 -5.05
C PRO A 6 -1.38 23.69 -5.45
N ILE A 7 -2.53 24.13 -5.97
CA ILE A 7 -3.59 23.22 -6.42
C ILE A 7 -3.12 22.37 -7.59
N ILE A 8 -2.41 22.95 -8.56
CA ILE A 8 -1.84 22.21 -9.69
C ILE A 8 -0.84 21.14 -9.20
N PHE A 9 0.04 21.47 -8.26
CA PHE A 9 0.96 20.48 -7.69
C PHE A 9 0.25 19.40 -6.86
N ALA A 10 -0.84 19.75 -6.17
CA ALA A 10 -1.68 18.78 -5.46
C ALA A 10 -2.37 17.82 -6.44
N LEU A 11 -2.91 18.33 -7.55
CA LEU A 11 -3.49 17.51 -8.62
C LEU A 11 -2.42 16.62 -9.28
N GLY A 12 -1.22 17.14 -9.53
CA GLY A 12 -0.09 16.35 -10.01
C GLY A 12 0.29 15.23 -9.03
N THR A 13 0.26 15.51 -7.73
CA THR A 13 0.48 14.51 -6.68
C THR A 13 -0.59 13.41 -6.73
N ALA A 14 -1.86 13.78 -6.86
CA ALA A 14 -2.98 12.84 -6.99
C ALA A 14 -2.84 11.97 -8.25
N LEU A 15 -2.41 12.56 -9.38
CA LEU A 15 -2.15 11.82 -10.61
C LEU A 15 -1.03 10.80 -10.45
N CYS A 16 0.13 11.20 -9.90
CA CYS A 16 1.27 10.31 -9.69
C CYS A 16 0.91 9.13 -8.76
N TRP A 17 0.22 9.41 -7.65
CA TRP A 17 -0.20 8.37 -6.70
C TRP A 17 -1.34 7.49 -7.24
N GLY A 18 -2.25 8.04 -8.04
CA GLY A 18 -3.29 7.26 -8.71
C GLY A 18 -2.70 6.26 -9.71
N LEU A 19 -1.71 6.68 -10.50
CA LEU A 19 -1.02 5.83 -11.48
C LEU A 19 0.04 4.90 -10.88
N TYR A 20 0.46 5.14 -9.64
CA TYR A 20 1.44 4.31 -8.94
C TYR A 20 1.00 2.85 -8.83
N GLY A 21 -0.26 2.59 -8.48
CA GLY A 21 -0.79 1.22 -8.29
C GLY A 21 -0.71 0.37 -9.56
N PRO A 22 -1.32 0.82 -10.68
CA PRO A 22 -1.18 0.16 -11.98
C PRO A 22 0.27 0.01 -12.42
N THR A 23 1.11 1.03 -12.23
CA THR A 23 2.54 0.97 -12.58
C THR A 23 3.27 -0.11 -11.78
N LEU A 24 2.97 -0.24 -10.48
CA LEU A 24 3.59 -1.22 -9.59
C LEU A 24 3.21 -2.66 -9.97
N GLN A 25 2.04 -2.90 -10.57
CA GLN A 25 1.67 -4.24 -11.03
C GLN A 25 2.65 -4.79 -12.08
N HIS A 26 3.22 -3.94 -12.93
CA HIS A 26 4.20 -4.35 -13.94
C HIS A 26 5.56 -4.76 -13.33
N ALA A 27 5.86 -4.31 -12.12
CA ALA A 27 7.10 -4.66 -11.42
C ALA A 27 6.95 -5.92 -10.53
N ARG A 28 5.78 -6.59 -10.56
CA ARG A 28 5.53 -7.84 -9.84
C ARG A 28 5.71 -9.05 -10.74
N ALA A 29 5.88 -10.22 -10.13
CA ALA A 29 6.00 -11.48 -10.85
C ALA A 29 4.77 -11.73 -11.73
N PRO A 30 4.96 -12.20 -12.99
CA PRO A 30 3.84 -12.65 -13.82
C PRO A 30 3.01 -13.71 -13.07
N GLY A 31 1.71 -13.46 -12.87
CA GLY A 31 0.78 -14.45 -12.31
C GLY A 31 0.74 -14.62 -10.77
N SER A 32 0.99 -13.58 -9.98
CA SER A 32 0.98 -13.68 -8.50
C SER A 32 -0.38 -14.21 -7.94
N PRO A 33 -0.43 -14.96 -6.81
CA PRO A 33 0.18 -16.25 -6.37
C PRO A 33 -0.46 -17.52 -7.00
N PRO A 34 0.05 -18.75 -6.77
CA PRO A 34 0.43 -19.29 -5.46
C PRO A 34 1.91 -19.15 -5.10
N SER A 35 2.19 -19.17 -3.79
CA SER A 35 3.53 -19.33 -3.23
C SER A 35 4.08 -20.73 -3.52
N PRO A 36 5.42 -20.87 -3.66
CA PRO A 36 6.42 -19.81 -3.58
C PRO A 36 6.52 -19.02 -4.90
N PRO A 37 6.95 -17.74 -4.85
CA PRO A 37 7.13 -16.94 -6.06
C PRO A 37 8.08 -17.66 -7.02
N PRO A 38 7.74 -17.79 -8.32
CA PRO A 38 8.67 -18.33 -9.30
C PRO A 38 9.99 -17.55 -9.24
N GLU A 39 11.11 -18.25 -9.27
CA GLU A 39 12.44 -17.68 -9.56
C GLU A 39 12.89 -16.52 -8.64
N GLY A 40 12.48 -16.54 -7.36
CA GLY A 40 12.94 -15.55 -6.37
C GLY A 40 12.37 -14.15 -6.57
N TRP A 41 11.20 -14.02 -7.21
CA TRP A 41 10.47 -12.75 -7.29
C TRP A 41 9.83 -12.38 -5.95
N SER A 42 10.60 -11.70 -5.10
CA SER A 42 10.09 -11.14 -3.85
C SER A 42 9.35 -9.81 -4.09
N PRO A 43 8.21 -9.55 -3.45
CA PRO A 43 7.54 -8.24 -3.47
C PRO A 43 8.41 -7.10 -2.93
N PHE A 44 9.50 -7.42 -2.22
CA PHE A 44 10.47 -6.43 -1.74
C PHE A 44 11.46 -5.97 -2.82
N LYS A 45 11.60 -6.69 -3.95
CA LYS A 45 12.43 -6.23 -5.09
C LYS A 45 11.95 -4.87 -5.63
N PRO A 46 10.66 -4.69 -6.01
CA PRO A 46 10.17 -3.38 -6.42
C PRO A 46 10.18 -2.36 -5.27
N TYR A 47 10.03 -2.79 -4.01
CA TYR A 47 10.12 -1.90 -2.84
C TYR A 47 11.50 -1.23 -2.72
N VAL A 48 12.59 -1.97 -2.98
CA VAL A 48 13.94 -1.39 -3.05
C VAL A 48 14.05 -0.36 -4.19
N GLY A 49 13.44 -0.64 -5.35
CA GLY A 49 13.38 0.31 -6.47
C GLY A 49 12.66 1.61 -6.10
N ILE A 50 11.55 1.53 -5.37
CA ILE A 50 10.83 2.69 -4.84
C ILE A 50 11.73 3.48 -3.86
N GLY A 51 12.42 2.79 -2.96
CA GLY A 51 13.37 3.41 -2.03
C GLY A 51 14.50 4.15 -2.74
N LEU A 52 15.05 3.58 -3.81
CA LEU A 52 16.07 4.24 -4.63
C LEU A 52 15.53 5.50 -5.31
N ALA A 53 14.31 5.43 -5.86
CA ALA A 53 13.66 6.61 -6.44
C ALA A 53 13.47 7.72 -5.40
N TYR A 54 13.11 7.37 -4.15
CA TYR A 54 13.00 8.34 -3.06
C TYR A 54 14.35 8.93 -2.67
N LEU A 55 15.43 8.14 -2.65
CA LEU A 55 16.77 8.66 -2.41
C LEU A 55 17.15 9.72 -3.45
N VAL A 56 16.95 9.42 -4.74
CA VAL A 56 17.28 10.33 -5.83
C VAL A 56 16.42 11.60 -5.76
N LEU A 57 15.09 11.47 -5.69
CA LEU A 57 14.21 12.64 -5.76
C LEU A 57 14.20 13.44 -4.46
N ALA A 58 14.14 12.80 -3.30
CA ALA A 58 14.04 13.51 -2.02
C ALA A 58 15.39 14.12 -1.61
N ILE A 59 16.50 13.41 -1.80
CA ILE A 59 17.82 13.95 -1.43
C ILE A 59 18.37 14.83 -2.54
N ILE A 60 18.59 14.30 -3.74
CA ILE A 60 19.23 15.07 -4.81
C ILE A 60 18.32 16.20 -5.27
N GLY A 61 17.03 15.92 -5.52
CA GLY A 61 16.06 16.95 -5.87
C GLY A 61 15.89 18.01 -4.78
N GLY A 62 15.82 17.59 -3.51
CA GLY A 62 15.75 18.50 -2.36
C GLY A 62 16.95 19.44 -2.28
N LEU A 63 18.17 18.90 -2.38
CA LEU A 63 19.41 19.69 -2.33
C LEU A 63 19.53 20.66 -3.52
N ILE A 64 19.12 20.25 -4.73
CA ILE A 64 19.07 21.13 -5.89
C ILE A 64 18.10 22.29 -5.64
N MET A 65 16.90 22.00 -5.11
CA MET A 65 15.91 23.02 -4.83
C MET A 65 16.33 23.97 -3.71
N MET A 66 17.04 23.49 -2.69
CA MET A 66 17.68 24.35 -1.68
C MET A 66 18.65 25.34 -2.35
N LYS A 67 19.50 24.85 -3.26
CA LYS A 67 20.43 25.71 -4.02
C LYS A 67 19.70 26.76 -4.85
N ILE A 68 18.68 26.37 -5.61
CA ILE A 68 17.90 27.27 -6.47
C ILE A 68 17.16 28.34 -5.64
N LYS A 69 16.67 27.97 -4.46
CA LYS A 69 15.98 28.89 -3.55
C LYS A 69 16.91 29.73 -2.68
N GLY A 70 18.23 29.55 -2.79
CA GLY A 70 19.22 30.30 -2.02
C GLY A 70 19.26 29.90 -0.53
N ASP A 71 18.86 28.68 -0.20
CA ASP A 71 18.87 28.18 1.18
C ASP A 71 20.28 27.72 1.61
N THR A 72 20.52 27.70 2.91
CA THR A 72 21.75 27.18 3.49
C THR A 72 21.67 25.66 3.63
N PHE A 73 22.74 24.94 3.29
CA PHE A 73 22.85 23.49 3.54
C PHE A 73 23.11 23.14 5.02
N SER A 74 22.79 24.05 5.93
CA SER A 74 22.90 23.86 7.37
C SER A 74 21.56 23.37 7.90
N PHE A 75 21.60 22.33 8.74
CA PHE A 75 20.42 21.81 9.45
C PHE A 75 20.54 21.99 10.96
N SER A 76 21.45 22.85 11.42
CA SER A 76 21.77 23.05 12.84
C SER A 76 21.09 24.30 13.42
N GLY A 77 21.04 24.39 14.75
CA GLY A 77 20.46 25.54 15.45
C GLY A 77 18.97 25.71 15.19
N LYS A 78 18.55 26.90 14.71
CA LYS A 78 17.14 27.21 14.41
C LYS A 78 16.54 26.34 13.29
N GLN A 79 17.39 25.72 12.46
CA GLN A 79 16.99 24.84 11.36
C GLN A 79 16.87 23.36 11.76
N SER A 80 17.23 23.00 13.00
CA SER A 80 17.13 21.62 13.50
C SER A 80 15.74 20.99 13.35
N PRO A 81 14.61 21.72 13.48
CA PRO A 81 13.29 21.14 13.23
C PRO A 81 13.09 20.65 11.79
N ALA A 82 13.79 21.26 10.82
CA ALA A 82 13.66 20.87 9.41
C ALA A 82 14.14 19.44 9.18
N LEU A 83 15.25 19.06 9.81
CA LEU A 83 15.79 17.71 9.69
C LEU A 83 15.04 16.73 10.59
N THR A 84 14.71 17.10 11.83
CA THR A 84 14.05 16.17 12.77
C THR A 84 12.62 15.85 12.35
N TRP A 85 11.80 16.86 12.06
CA TRP A 85 10.42 16.64 11.60
C TRP A 85 10.38 16.18 10.15
N GLY A 86 11.31 16.64 9.30
CA GLY A 86 11.45 16.12 7.94
C GLY A 86 11.76 14.62 7.94
N PHE A 87 12.68 14.18 8.79
CA PHE A 87 12.99 12.76 8.96
C PHE A 87 11.83 11.96 9.56
N ALA A 88 11.17 12.48 10.59
CA ALA A 88 9.99 11.83 11.18
C ALA A 88 8.85 11.67 10.16
N ALA A 89 8.59 12.70 9.36
CA ALA A 89 7.63 12.63 8.25
C ALA A 89 8.06 11.60 7.18
N GLY A 90 9.35 11.56 6.85
CA GLY A 90 9.92 10.56 5.95
C GLY A 90 9.75 9.12 6.46
N LEU A 91 9.94 8.89 7.77
CA LEU A 91 9.71 7.59 8.40
C LEU A 91 8.25 7.17 8.31
N LEU A 92 7.30 8.07 8.59
CA LEU A 92 5.87 7.78 8.44
C LEU A 92 5.52 7.42 6.99
N GLY A 93 6.10 8.12 6.01
CA GLY A 93 5.93 7.80 4.60
C GLY A 93 6.52 6.43 4.22
N ALA A 94 7.73 6.11 4.69
CA ALA A 94 8.38 4.83 4.45
C ALA A 94 7.61 3.65 5.08
N LEU A 95 7.12 3.82 6.31
CA LEU A 95 6.26 2.83 6.97
C LEU A 95 4.95 2.66 6.21
N GLY A 96 4.34 3.74 5.74
CA GLY A 96 3.15 3.68 4.88
C GLY A 96 3.40 2.91 3.58
N ALA A 97 4.54 3.14 2.91
CA ALA A 97 4.93 2.42 1.70
C ALA A 97 5.20 0.93 1.97
N LEU A 98 5.78 0.59 3.13
CA LEU A 98 5.94 -0.78 3.59
C LEU A 98 4.58 -1.46 3.82
N CYS A 99 3.67 -0.80 4.55
CA CYS A 99 2.31 -1.30 4.78
C CYS A 99 1.56 -1.51 3.46
N LEU A 100 1.66 -0.57 2.52
CA LEU A 100 1.07 -0.71 1.18
C LEU A 100 1.67 -1.90 0.43
N THR A 101 3.00 -2.06 0.46
CA THR A 101 3.68 -3.19 -0.19
C THR A 101 3.24 -4.52 0.41
N SER A 102 3.17 -4.60 1.74
CA SER A 102 2.69 -5.77 2.48
C SER A 102 1.24 -6.07 2.17
N ALA A 103 0.34 -5.07 2.21
CA ALA A 103 -1.07 -5.23 1.89
C ALA A 103 -1.26 -5.83 0.50
N MET A 104 -0.54 -5.31 -0.50
CA MET A 104 -0.58 -5.83 -1.86
C MET A 104 0.03 -7.24 -2.01
N SER A 105 0.82 -7.70 -1.05
CA SER A 105 1.53 -8.99 -1.08
C SER A 105 0.86 -10.07 -0.23
N THR A 106 -0.05 -9.68 0.68
CA THR A 106 -0.85 -10.59 1.50
C THR A 106 -2.19 -10.98 0.87
N PHE A 107 -2.49 -10.49 -0.34
CA PHE A 107 -3.67 -10.94 -1.08
C PHE A 107 -3.57 -12.43 -1.41
N VAL A 108 -4.64 -13.16 -1.13
CA VAL A 108 -4.86 -14.50 -1.68
C VAL A 108 -5.33 -14.33 -3.12
N GLY A 109 -4.46 -14.60 -4.10
CA GLY A 109 -4.74 -14.36 -5.52
C GLY A 109 -4.16 -13.04 -6.06
N LYS A 110 -4.51 -12.67 -7.30
CA LYS A 110 -3.93 -11.51 -7.99
C LYS A 110 -4.14 -10.24 -7.16
N PRO A 111 -3.07 -9.45 -6.88
CA PRO A 111 -3.20 -8.20 -6.15
C PRO A 111 -4.17 -7.24 -6.86
N ILE A 112 -5.04 -6.59 -6.08
CA ILE A 112 -6.10 -5.68 -6.57
C ILE A 112 -5.79 -4.26 -6.07
N PRO A 113 -4.95 -3.48 -6.78
CA PRO A 113 -4.66 -2.10 -6.40
C PRO A 113 -5.92 -1.24 -6.32
N GLU A 114 -6.92 -1.55 -7.14
CA GLU A 114 -8.19 -0.83 -7.19
C GLU A 114 -8.98 -0.90 -5.88
N LEU A 115 -8.77 -1.97 -5.10
CA LEU A 115 -9.34 -2.11 -3.76
C LEU A 115 -8.49 -1.36 -2.72
N VAL A 116 -7.17 -1.49 -2.80
CA VAL A 116 -6.25 -0.97 -1.78
C VAL A 116 -6.12 0.55 -1.85
N MET A 117 -6.06 1.12 -3.05
CA MET A 117 -5.77 2.54 -3.25
C MET A 117 -6.85 3.47 -2.67
N PRO A 118 -8.16 3.23 -2.90
CA PRO A 118 -9.20 4.03 -2.25
C PRO A 118 -9.12 3.96 -0.72
N ILE A 119 -8.84 2.79 -0.14
CA ILE A 119 -8.73 2.61 1.32
C ILE A 119 -7.56 3.44 1.87
N VAL A 120 -6.39 3.37 1.24
CA VAL A 120 -5.19 4.09 1.70
C VAL A 120 -5.38 5.60 1.58
N PHE A 121 -5.78 6.10 0.41
CA PHE A 121 -5.88 7.55 0.20
C PHE A 121 -7.09 8.17 0.87
N GLY A 122 -8.26 7.53 0.80
CA GLY A 122 -9.44 8.01 1.50
C GLY A 122 -9.32 7.90 3.02
N GLY A 123 -8.64 6.85 3.51
CA GLY A 123 -8.26 6.72 4.91
C GLY A 123 -7.33 7.86 5.36
N ALA A 124 -6.30 8.18 4.56
CA ALA A 124 -5.41 9.30 4.86
C ALA A 124 -6.16 10.64 4.96
N VAL A 125 -7.08 10.93 4.04
CA VAL A 125 -7.94 12.13 4.10
C VAL A 125 -8.76 12.16 5.39
N THR A 126 -9.32 11.01 5.78
CA THR A 126 -10.11 10.86 7.02
C THR A 126 -9.25 11.15 8.26
N ILE A 127 -8.06 10.54 8.35
CA ILE A 127 -7.14 10.73 9.48
C ILE A 127 -6.70 12.19 9.59
N VAL A 128 -6.38 12.85 8.48
CA VAL A 128 -6.01 14.28 8.47
C VAL A 128 -7.18 15.14 8.94
N GLY A 129 -8.40 14.85 8.50
CA GLY A 129 -9.61 15.56 8.92
C GLY A 129 -9.89 15.41 10.42
N VAL A 130 -9.77 14.20 10.97
CA VAL A 130 -9.93 13.93 12.41
C VAL A 130 -8.82 14.62 13.21
N HIS A 131 -7.57 14.50 12.78
CA HIS A 131 -6.45 15.19 13.42
C HIS A 131 -6.69 16.71 13.47
N ALA A 132 -7.12 17.32 12.36
CA ALA A 132 -7.45 18.74 12.31
C ALA A 132 -8.59 19.10 13.28
N ALA A 133 -9.64 18.27 13.36
CA ALA A 133 -10.75 18.47 14.30
C ALA A 133 -10.26 18.49 15.76
N ILE A 134 -9.38 17.55 16.11
CA ILE A 134 -8.83 17.43 17.47
C ILE A 134 -7.86 18.59 17.76
N SER A 135 -6.91 18.87 16.86
CA SER A 135 -5.89 19.90 17.07
C SER A 135 -6.47 21.30 17.17
N HIS A 136 -7.55 21.58 16.45
CA HIS A 136 -8.21 22.89 16.48
C HIS A 136 -9.41 22.95 17.44
N GLY A 137 -9.78 21.84 18.08
CA GLY A 137 -10.87 21.78 19.07
C GLY A 137 -12.28 22.03 18.51
N GLU A 138 -12.43 22.11 17.18
CA GLU A 138 -13.69 22.41 16.51
C GLU A 138 -13.90 21.48 15.32
N MET A 139 -15.03 20.75 15.32
CA MET A 139 -15.47 19.97 14.17
C MET A 139 -16.67 20.67 13.52
N LYS A 140 -16.43 21.34 12.39
CA LYS A 140 -17.53 21.91 11.59
C LYS A 140 -18.41 20.77 11.05
N PRO A 141 -19.76 20.88 11.12
CA PRO A 141 -20.65 19.83 10.65
C PRO A 141 -20.40 19.39 9.19
N MET A 142 -20.07 20.35 8.30
CA MET A 142 -19.73 20.05 6.91
C MET A 142 -18.42 19.28 6.74
N MET A 143 -17.45 19.45 7.65
CA MET A 143 -16.22 18.68 7.66
C MET A 143 -16.50 17.23 8.05
N GLY A 144 -17.32 17.02 9.09
CA GLY A 144 -17.78 15.69 9.50
C GLY A 144 -18.55 14.98 8.39
N LEU A 145 -19.44 15.70 7.69
CA LEU A 145 -20.13 15.17 6.51
C LEU A 145 -19.15 14.81 5.39
N GLY A 146 -18.14 15.64 5.12
CA GLY A 146 -17.11 15.34 4.13
C GLY A 146 -16.31 14.08 4.44
N ILE A 147 -15.95 13.87 5.71
CA ILE A 147 -15.29 12.64 6.17
C ILE A 147 -16.21 11.43 5.96
N LEU A 148 -17.49 11.54 6.33
CA LEU A 148 -18.47 10.46 6.15
C LEU A 148 -18.66 10.11 4.66
N LEU A 149 -18.81 11.12 3.80
CA LEU A 149 -18.92 10.94 2.35
C LEU A 149 -17.64 10.35 1.75
N THR A 150 -16.47 10.70 2.28
CA THR A 150 -15.21 10.06 1.88
C THR A 150 -15.25 8.57 2.21
N GLY A 151 -15.67 8.20 3.42
CA GLY A 151 -15.84 6.79 3.82
C GLY A 151 -16.81 6.03 2.92
N VAL A 152 -17.97 6.62 2.62
CA VAL A 152 -18.95 6.03 1.67
C VAL A 152 -18.33 5.89 0.27
N GLY A 153 -17.62 6.90 -0.20
CA GLY A 153 -16.93 6.89 -1.49
C GLY A 153 -15.87 5.78 -1.58
N ILE A 154 -15.09 5.57 -0.52
CA ILE A 154 -14.12 4.46 -0.45
C ILE A 154 -14.85 3.13 -0.65
N VAL A 155 -15.92 2.89 0.11
CA VAL A 155 -16.68 1.64 0.04
C VAL A 155 -17.28 1.44 -1.34
N MET A 156 -17.91 2.48 -1.91
CA MET A 156 -18.51 2.42 -3.24
C MET A 156 -17.48 2.16 -4.34
N VAL A 157 -16.30 2.79 -4.29
CA VAL A 157 -15.25 2.55 -5.28
C VAL A 157 -14.68 1.15 -5.11
N ALA A 158 -14.36 0.75 -3.88
CA ALA A 158 -13.85 -0.57 -3.56
C ALA A 158 -14.81 -1.70 -3.98
N SER A 159 -16.12 -1.53 -3.77
CA SER A 159 -17.11 -2.56 -4.07
C SER A 159 -17.47 -2.65 -5.55
N ASN A 160 -17.40 -1.53 -6.29
CA ASN A 160 -17.88 -1.45 -7.68
C ASN A 160 -16.77 -1.41 -8.72
N THR A 161 -15.49 -1.32 -8.32
CA THR A 161 -14.41 -1.35 -9.30
C THR A 161 -14.36 -2.73 -9.96
N PRO A 162 -14.32 -2.83 -11.30
CA PRO A 162 -14.26 -4.10 -11.99
C PRO A 162 -13.00 -4.87 -11.59
N HIS A 163 -13.20 -5.88 -10.75
CA HIS A 163 -12.17 -6.86 -10.47
C HIS A 163 -12.00 -7.70 -11.74
N GLY A 164 -10.82 -7.67 -12.36
CA GLY A 164 -10.45 -8.70 -13.34
C GLY A 164 -10.77 -10.09 -12.77
N PRO A 165 -11.07 -11.10 -13.61
CA PRO A 165 -11.87 -12.27 -13.29
C PRO A 165 -11.72 -12.75 -11.84
N ALA A 166 -12.82 -12.62 -11.08
CA ALA A 166 -12.88 -12.94 -9.66
C ALA A 166 -12.50 -14.40 -9.41
N HIS A 167 -11.55 -14.63 -8.51
CA HIS A 167 -11.30 -15.96 -7.99
C HIS A 167 -12.47 -16.35 -7.08
N LYS A 168 -13.18 -17.43 -7.41
CA LYS A 168 -14.07 -18.14 -6.47
C LYS A 168 -13.30 -18.38 -5.18
N ALA A 169 -13.90 -18.05 -4.04
CA ALA A 169 -13.42 -18.48 -2.74
C ALA A 169 -13.24 -20.01 -2.76
N PRO A 170 -12.10 -20.55 -2.30
CA PRO A 170 -11.98 -22.00 -2.12
C PRO A 170 -13.03 -22.44 -1.08
N PRO A 171 -13.73 -23.56 -1.33
CA PRO A 171 -14.64 -24.14 -0.34
C PRO A 171 -13.86 -24.38 0.96
N SER A 172 -14.45 -23.97 2.08
CA SER A 172 -13.98 -24.29 3.43
C SER A 172 -13.66 -25.77 3.52
N GLU A 173 -12.40 -26.10 3.82
CA GLU A 173 -11.97 -27.42 4.24
C GLU A 173 -12.64 -27.74 5.59
N ALA A 174 -13.86 -28.23 5.50
CA ALA A 174 -14.60 -28.86 6.59
C ALA A 174 -15.30 -30.10 6.03
N SER A 175 -14.54 -31.00 5.41
CA SER A 175 -14.97 -32.38 5.14
C SER A 175 -13.78 -33.24 4.67
N ALA A 176 -12.77 -33.40 5.52
CA ALA A 176 -11.79 -34.49 5.38
C ALA A 176 -11.22 -34.83 6.77
N ALA A 177 -12.12 -35.07 7.72
CA ALA A 177 -11.79 -35.68 9.00
C ALA A 177 -12.80 -36.80 9.25
N GLU A 178 -12.86 -37.79 8.36
CA GLU A 178 -13.50 -39.07 8.66
C GLU A 178 -13.00 -40.18 7.73
N GLN A 179 -11.97 -40.92 8.14
CA GLN A 179 -12.04 -42.37 8.36
C GLN A 179 -10.67 -42.99 8.75
N PRO A 180 -10.67 -44.12 9.49
CA PRO A 180 -9.76 -44.35 10.61
C PRO A 180 -8.56 -45.26 10.28
N ALA A 181 -7.62 -45.28 11.22
CA ALA A 181 -6.50 -46.21 11.31
C ALA A 181 -6.92 -47.59 11.86
N GLY A 182 -6.19 -48.64 11.42
CA GLY A 182 -6.21 -50.02 11.92
C GLY A 182 -6.58 -51.01 10.80
N THR A 183 -5.91 -52.14 10.52
CA THR A 183 -5.19 -53.06 11.40
C THR A 183 -4.53 -54.17 10.55
N THR A 184 -3.24 -54.46 10.84
CA THR A 184 -2.45 -55.73 10.84
C THR A 184 -2.62 -56.89 9.82
N GLY A 185 -1.49 -57.56 9.57
CA GLY A 185 -1.36 -59.02 9.30
C GLY A 185 -0.76 -59.33 7.92
N GLU A 186 0.52 -59.68 7.74
CA GLU A 186 1.26 -60.93 8.08
C GLU A 186 1.07 -62.07 7.06
N SER A 187 2.21 -62.69 6.68
CA SER A 187 2.43 -64.01 6.04
C SER A 187 2.27 -64.23 4.51
N GLU A 188 3.43 -64.46 3.87
CA GLU A 188 3.90 -65.72 3.22
C GLU A 188 3.08 -66.51 2.17
N SER A 189 3.83 -67.02 1.16
CA SER A 189 3.54 -68.14 0.22
C SER A 189 2.43 -67.89 -0.83
N GLY A 190 2.44 -68.39 -2.07
CA GLY A 190 3.22 -69.38 -2.81
C GLY A 190 2.32 -69.94 -3.93
N ASP A 191 2.86 -70.11 -5.14
CA ASP A 191 2.47 -71.02 -6.24
C ASP A 191 1.08 -70.99 -6.96
N ALA A 192 1.19 -71.41 -8.25
CA ALA A 192 0.19 -71.82 -9.26
C ALA A 192 -0.69 -70.71 -9.89
N ASP A 193 -0.84 -70.56 -11.21
CA ASP A 193 -0.72 -71.47 -12.37
C ASP A 193 -0.05 -70.81 -13.60
#